data_AF-Q0UFL2-F1
#
_entry.id   AF-Q0UFL2-F1
#
_cell.length_a   1.000
_cell.length_b   1.000
_cell.length_c   1.000
_cell.angle_alpha   90.00
_cell.angle_beta   90.00
_cell.angle_gamma   90.00
#
_symmetry.space_group_name_H-M   'P 1'
#
loop_
_entity.id
_entity.type
_entity.pdbx_description
1 polymer ?
#
loop_
_entity_poly.entity_id
_entity_poly.type
_entity_poly.pdbx_seq_one_letter_code
_entity_poly.pdbx_strand_id
1 'polypeptide(L)'
;MFEHFALRHIPPLLLASIWTVGGLMSFTHGPEEAIRTYGLSDKIASSKAAWPLIRIEGSRVTTIGLAIWGIYLGGHLEAMDTLLSCIGWMAIIDGYVCSKDGAPGSAKMRGIYQGVVATWGLLGMTSGKYF
;
A
#
# COMPACT_ATOMS: atom_id res chain seq x y z
N MET A 1 12.43 -18.77 -11.35
CA MET A 1 11.63 -18.00 -10.36
C MET A 1 11.99 -18.39 -8.92
N PHE A 2 12.07 -19.69 -8.58
CA PHE A 2 12.35 -20.15 -7.21
C PHE A 2 13.83 -20.19 -6.80
N GLU A 3 14.78 -20.15 -7.74
CA GLU A 3 16.22 -20.12 -7.38
C GLU A 3 16.65 -18.80 -6.70
N HIS A 4 15.88 -17.73 -6.85
CA HIS A 4 16.11 -16.42 -6.22
C HIS A 4 15.20 -16.12 -5.05
N PHE A 5 14.34 -17.08 -4.66
CA PHE A 5 13.39 -16.84 -3.59
C PHE A 5 14.07 -17.03 -2.22
N ALA A 6 13.94 -16.02 -1.36
CA ALA A 6 14.29 -16.10 0.04
C ALA A 6 13.04 -15.80 0.89
N LEU A 7 12.97 -16.33 2.11
CA LEU A 7 11.82 -16.12 3.00
C LEU A 7 11.52 -14.63 3.26
N ARG A 8 12.55 -13.78 3.24
CA ARG A 8 12.43 -12.32 3.36
C ARG A 8 11.69 -11.65 2.21
N HIS A 9 11.45 -12.35 1.10
CA HIS A 9 10.66 -11.85 -0.04
C HIS A 9 9.16 -12.04 0.15
N ILE A 10 8.72 -12.87 1.12
CA ILE A 10 7.29 -13.13 1.35
C ILE A 10 6.52 -11.84 1.70
N PRO A 11 6.95 -11.03 2.69
CA PRO A 11 6.19 -9.84 3.07
C PRO A 11 5.94 -8.86 1.91
N PRO A 12 6.96 -8.46 1.12
CA PRO A 12 6.73 -7.49 0.07
C PRO A 12 6.01 -8.07 -1.15
N LEU A 13 6.07 -9.38 -1.40
CA LEU A 13 5.26 -10.04 -2.44
C LEU A 13 3.79 -10.20 -2.05
N LEU A 14 3.53 -10.49 -0.77
CA LEU A 14 2.17 -10.50 -0.24
C LEU A 14 1.57 -9.09 -0.33
N LEU A 15 2.33 -8.07 0.08
CA LEU A 15 1.96 -6.66 -0.08
C LEU A 15 1.64 -6.32 -1.55
N ALA A 16 2.52 -6.70 -2.48
CA ALA A 16 2.33 -6.46 -3.90
C ALA A 16 1.01 -7.03 -4.42
N SER A 17 0.68 -8.25 -4.00
CA SER A 17 -0.58 -8.91 -4.34
C SER A 17 -1.79 -8.18 -3.76
N ILE A 18 -1.73 -7.83 -2.47
CA ILE A 18 -2.79 -7.10 -1.77
C ILE A 18 -3.04 -5.75 -2.44
N TRP A 19 -2.00 -5.01 -2.82
CA TRP A 19 -2.16 -3.71 -3.47
C TRP A 19 -2.63 -3.80 -4.92
N THR A 20 -2.15 -4.81 -5.66
CA THR A 20 -2.60 -5.03 -7.04
C THR A 20 -4.11 -5.29 -7.08
N VAL A 21 -4.60 -6.22 -6.25
CA VAL A 21 -6.02 -6.60 -6.23
C VAL A 21 -6.86 -5.60 -5.44
N GLY A 22 -6.35 -5.14 -4.29
CA GLY A 22 -7.05 -4.20 -3.41
C GLY A 22 -7.26 -2.83 -4.04
N GLY A 23 -6.35 -2.35 -4.89
CA GLY A 23 -6.54 -1.10 -5.64
C GLY A 23 -7.71 -1.15 -6.62
N LEU A 24 -8.17 -2.35 -7.02
CA LEU A 24 -9.34 -2.54 -7.87
C LEU A 24 -10.67 -2.55 -7.10
N MET A 25 -10.65 -2.45 -5.76
CA MET A 25 -11.84 -2.54 -4.93
C MET A 25 -12.93 -1.53 -5.32
N SER A 26 -12.54 -0.31 -5.70
CA SER A 26 -13.48 0.75 -6.12
C SER A 26 -14.26 0.40 -7.39
N PHE A 27 -13.79 -0.58 -8.17
CA PHE A 27 -14.45 -1.09 -9.37
C PHE A 27 -15.21 -2.39 -9.10
N THR A 28 -14.67 -3.27 -8.24
CA THR A 28 -15.25 -4.60 -7.99
C THR A 28 -16.34 -4.60 -6.91
N HIS A 29 -16.17 -3.82 -5.85
CA HIS A 29 -17.10 -3.73 -4.71
C HIS A 29 -17.80 -2.37 -4.62
N GLY A 30 -17.36 -1.40 -5.42
CA GLY A 30 -17.91 -0.06 -5.50
C GLY A 30 -17.07 0.97 -4.75
N PRO A 31 -17.19 2.26 -5.13
CA PRO A 31 -16.35 3.33 -4.59
C PRO A 31 -16.64 3.64 -3.12
N GLU A 32 -17.89 3.54 -2.68
CA GLU A 32 -18.27 3.78 -1.29
C GLU A 32 -17.61 2.77 -0.34
N GLU A 33 -17.68 1.48 -0.67
CA GLU A 33 -17.06 0.42 0.12
C GLU A 33 -15.53 0.50 0.11
N ALA A 34 -14.94 0.90 -1.02
CA ALA A 34 -13.50 1.17 -1.10
C ALA A 34 -13.07 2.33 -0.18
N ILE A 35 -13.87 3.39 -0.08
CA ILE A 35 -13.60 4.52 0.84
C ILE A 35 -13.70 4.07 2.31
N ARG A 36 -14.71 3.26 2.65
CA ARG A 36 -14.84 2.67 4.00
C ARG A 36 -13.66 1.78 4.35
N THR A 37 -13.31 0.88 3.43
CA THR A 37 -12.19 -0.05 3.62
C THR A 37 -10.86 0.69 3.73
N TYR A 38 -10.69 1.78 2.99
CA TYR A 38 -9.53 2.66 3.15
C TYR A 38 -9.47 3.25 4.57
N GLY A 39 -10.62 3.51 5.20
CA GLY A 39 -10.74 3.92 6.60
C GLY A 39 -11.31 5.34 6.79
N LEU A 40 -11.88 5.95 5.74
CA LEU A 40 -12.56 7.24 5.86
C LEU A 40 -13.96 7.10 6.46
N SER A 41 -14.46 8.17 7.05
CA SER A 41 -15.80 8.20 7.65
C SER A 41 -16.93 7.96 6.64
N ASP A 42 -18.08 7.46 7.12
CA ASP A 42 -19.27 7.23 6.30
C ASP A 42 -19.79 8.49 5.60
N LYS A 43 -19.56 9.66 6.21
CA LYS A 43 -19.88 10.96 5.61
C LYS A 43 -19.13 11.18 4.29
N ILE A 44 -17.88 10.72 4.21
CA ILE A 44 -17.07 10.82 2.99
C ILE A 44 -17.39 9.68 2.03
N ALA A 45 -17.57 8.46 2.55
CA ALA A 45 -17.89 7.29 1.73
C ALA A 45 -19.17 7.47 0.91
N SER A 46 -20.22 8.04 1.53
CA SER A 46 -21.50 8.34 0.87
C SER A 46 -21.44 9.54 -0.09
N SER A 47 -20.35 10.30 -0.10
CA SER A 47 -20.17 11.45 -1.00
C SER A 47 -19.80 11.00 -2.41
N LYS A 48 -20.74 11.11 -3.35
CA LYS A 48 -20.49 10.80 -4.77
C LYS A 48 -19.37 11.64 -5.40
N ALA A 49 -19.08 12.82 -4.85
CA ALA A 49 -17.97 13.65 -5.30
C ALA A 49 -16.60 13.02 -4.99
N ALA A 50 -16.49 12.16 -3.97
CA ALA A 50 -15.25 11.45 -3.62
C ALA A 50 -15.02 10.19 -4.48
N TRP A 51 -16.06 9.67 -5.14
CA TRP A 51 -15.99 8.39 -5.86
C TRP A 51 -15.04 8.36 -7.06
N PRO A 52 -14.92 9.42 -7.89
CA PRO A 52 -13.90 9.46 -8.92
C PRO A 52 -12.48 9.47 -8.34
N LEU A 53 -12.28 10.18 -7.22
CA LEU A 53 -10.97 10.28 -6.57
C LEU A 53 -10.50 8.93 -6.03
N ILE A 54 -11.37 8.17 -5.33
CA ILE A 54 -10.96 6.85 -4.82
C ILE A 54 -10.64 5.86 -5.94
N ARG A 55 -11.26 5.99 -7.13
CA ARG A 55 -10.92 5.17 -8.30
C ARG A 55 -9.54 5.51 -8.86
N ILE A 56 -9.20 6.79 -8.89
CA ILE A 56 -7.87 7.25 -9.31
C ILE A 56 -6.81 6.82 -8.28
N GLU A 57 -7.10 6.95 -6.99
CA GLU A 57 -6.18 6.46 -5.95
C GLU A 57 -6.03 4.94 -5.98
N GLY A 58 -7.13 4.20 -6.19
CA GLY A 58 -7.10 2.75 -6.39
C GLY A 58 -6.19 2.32 -7.55
N SER A 59 -6.25 3.04 -8.68
CA SER A 59 -5.35 2.74 -9.80
C SER A 59 -3.87 2.96 -9.46
N ARG A 60 -3.54 4.03 -8.71
CA ARG A 60 -2.17 4.28 -8.22
C ARG A 60 -1.69 3.17 -7.29
N VAL A 61 -2.54 2.70 -6.37
CA VAL A 61 -2.20 1.57 -5.49
C VAL A 61 -1.96 0.29 -6.30
N THR A 62 -2.81 -0.01 -7.29
CA THR A 62 -2.59 -1.14 -8.21
C THR A 62 -1.28 -0.97 -8.98
N THR A 63 -0.95 0.23 -9.47
CA THR A 63 0.33 0.51 -10.15
C THR A 63 1.53 0.22 -9.24
N ILE A 64 1.47 0.58 -7.97
CA ILE A 64 2.55 0.28 -7.01
C ILE A 64 2.69 -1.24 -6.82
N GLY A 65 1.57 -1.97 -6.66
CA GLY A 65 1.59 -3.44 -6.57
C GLY A 65 2.22 -4.10 -7.80
N LEU A 66 1.85 -3.65 -9.00
CA LEU A 66 2.44 -4.10 -10.26
C LEU A 66 3.94 -3.75 -10.37
N ALA A 67 4.33 -2.55 -9.93
CA ALA A 67 5.73 -2.14 -9.91
C ALA A 67 6.57 -3.02 -9.00
N ILE A 68 6.07 -3.36 -7.80
CA ILE A 68 6.75 -4.29 -6.88
C ILE A 68 6.95 -5.66 -7.54
N TRP A 69 5.91 -6.21 -8.18
CA TRP A 69 6.02 -7.47 -8.93
C TRP A 69 7.02 -7.38 -10.08
N GLY A 70 6.99 -6.31 -10.88
CA GLY A 70 7.92 -6.10 -11.99
C GLY A 70 9.37 -6.00 -11.53
N ILE A 71 9.63 -5.22 -10.47
CA ILE A 71 10.95 -5.07 -9.85
C ILE A 71 11.46 -6.43 -9.34
N TYR A 72 10.59 -7.20 -8.68
CA TYR A 72 10.95 -8.52 -8.16
C TYR A 72 11.28 -9.52 -9.29
N LEU A 73 10.44 -9.59 -10.33
CA LEU A 73 10.67 -10.47 -11.48
C LEU A 73 11.92 -10.07 -12.27
N GLY A 74 12.30 -8.79 -12.27
CA GLY A 74 13.56 -8.29 -12.81
C GLY A 74 14.79 -8.49 -11.91
N GLY A 75 14.62 -9.03 -10.70
CA GLY A 75 15.72 -9.25 -9.75
C GLY A 75 16.28 -7.99 -9.08
N HIS A 76 15.57 -6.86 -9.14
CA HIS A 76 16.03 -5.56 -8.64
C HIS A 76 15.67 -5.34 -7.17
N LEU A 77 16.15 -6.19 -6.27
CA LEU A 77 15.72 -6.21 -4.86
C LEU A 77 16.05 -4.92 -4.07
N GLU A 78 17.16 -4.25 -4.36
CA GLU A 78 17.46 -2.94 -3.73
C GLU A 78 16.50 -1.83 -4.15
N ALA A 79 16.04 -1.86 -5.41
CA ALA A 79 15.03 -0.93 -5.90
C ALA A 79 13.68 -1.22 -5.23
N MET A 80 13.39 -2.48 -4.92
CA MET A 80 12.22 -2.88 -4.14
C MET A 80 12.27 -2.26 -2.75
N ASP A 81 13.37 -2.40 -2.03
CA ASP A 81 13.56 -1.79 -0.69
C ASP A 81 13.46 -0.26 -0.74
N THR A 82 13.98 0.37 -1.79
CA THR A 82 13.85 1.82 -2.00
C THR A 82 12.39 2.22 -2.18
N LEU A 83 11.66 1.52 -3.05
CA LEU A 83 10.22 1.76 -3.25
C LEU A 83 9.44 1.54 -1.95
N LEU A 84 9.76 0.49 -1.20
CA LEU A 84 9.12 0.21 0.08
C LEU A 84 9.37 1.32 1.10
N SER A 85 10.59 1.86 1.15
CA SER A 85 10.94 3.01 2.00
C SER A 85 10.10 4.24 1.68
N CYS A 86 9.87 4.51 0.40
CA CYS A 86 9.06 5.66 -0.06
C CYS A 86 7.59 5.59 0.39
N ILE A 87 7.06 4.40 0.70
CA ILE A 87 5.72 4.22 1.29
C ILE A 87 5.62 4.96 2.65
N GLY A 88 6.74 5.24 3.31
CA GLY A 88 6.75 6.06 4.53
C GLY A 88 6.07 7.43 4.35
N TRP A 89 6.13 8.00 3.15
CA TRP A 89 5.39 9.23 2.85
C TRP A 89 3.87 9.01 2.85
N MET A 90 3.41 7.88 2.29
CA MET A 90 2.00 7.49 2.35
C MET A 90 1.55 7.29 3.79
N ALA A 91 2.39 6.69 4.65
CA ALA A 91 2.09 6.51 6.06
C ALA A 91 1.81 7.85 6.78
N ILE A 92 2.60 8.88 6.48
CA ILE A 92 2.45 10.22 7.04
C ILE A 92 1.14 10.86 6.58
N ILE A 93 0.89 10.86 5.26
CA ILE A 93 -0.29 11.49 4.69
C ILE A 93 -1.57 10.77 5.11
N ASP A 94 -1.60 9.45 5.04
CA ASP A 94 -2.73 8.64 5.46
C ASP A 94 -3.02 8.84 6.95
N GLY A 95 -1.99 8.88 7.79
CA GLY A 95 -2.12 9.17 9.21
C GLY A 95 -2.73 10.55 9.47
N TYR A 96 -2.24 11.58 8.76
CA TYR A 96 -2.76 12.94 8.88
C TYR A 96 -4.22 13.05 8.42
N VAL A 97 -4.56 12.54 7.24
CA VAL A 97 -5.93 12.62 6.70
C VAL A 97 -6.89 11.81 7.57
N CYS A 98 -6.57 10.56 7.90
CA CYS A 98 -7.44 9.74 8.74
C CYS A 98 -7.57 10.27 10.17
N SER A 99 -6.63 11.09 10.67
CA SER A 99 -6.78 11.73 11.99
C SER A 99 -7.90 12.77 12.01
N LYS A 100 -8.23 13.36 10.85
CA LYS A 100 -9.26 14.39 10.71
C LYS A 100 -10.58 13.82 10.19
N ASP A 101 -10.48 12.96 9.18
CA ASP A 101 -11.60 12.56 8.33
C ASP A 101 -11.88 11.04 8.38
N GLY A 102 -11.08 10.32 9.16
CA GLY A 102 -11.13 8.87 9.29
C GLY A 102 -12.16 8.35 10.29
N ALA A 103 -12.50 7.07 10.17
CA ALA A 103 -13.19 6.34 11.21
C ALA A 103 -12.28 6.17 12.45
N PRO A 104 -12.84 6.01 13.67
CA PRO A 104 -12.04 5.80 14.88
C PRO A 104 -11.01 4.68 14.71
N GLY A 105 -9.74 4.95 15.03
CA GLY A 105 -8.65 3.97 14.93
C GLY A 105 -8.00 3.82 13.55
N SER A 106 -8.62 4.32 12.47
CA SER A 106 -8.09 4.24 11.10
C SER A 106 -6.71 4.88 10.96
N ALA A 107 -6.51 6.08 11.52
CA ALA A 107 -5.23 6.79 11.46
C ALA A 107 -4.07 5.98 12.04
N LYS A 108 -4.30 5.38 13.21
CA LYS A 108 -3.29 4.54 13.88
C LYS A 108 -2.99 3.29 13.05
N MET A 109 -4.02 2.63 12.54
CA MET A 109 -3.86 1.44 11.71
C MET A 109 -3.05 1.74 10.44
N ARG A 110 -3.42 2.80 9.70
CA ARG A 110 -2.75 3.17 8.45
C ARG A 110 -1.31 3.60 8.66
N GLY A 111 -1.06 4.44 9.67
CA GLY A 111 0.28 4.90 10.01
C GLY A 111 1.21 3.77 10.44
N ILE A 112 0.74 2.86 11.31
CA ILE A 112 1.57 1.75 11.81
C ILE A 112 1.89 0.75 10.69
N TYR A 113 0.88 0.27 9.96
CA TYR A 113 1.09 -0.75 8.93
C TYR A 113 2.07 -0.27 7.86
N GLN A 114 1.85 0.95 7.34
CA GLN A 114 2.73 1.52 6.33
C GLN A 114 4.10 1.91 6.89
N GLY A 115 4.17 2.31 8.16
CA GLY A 115 5.43 2.55 8.85
C GLY A 115 6.29 1.29 8.97
N VAL A 116 5.67 0.13 9.26
CA VAL A 116 6.37 -1.16 9.26
C VAL A 116 6.94 -1.48 7.89
N VAL A 117 6.13 -1.30 6.83
CA VAL A 117 6.58 -1.53 5.45
C VAL A 117 7.72 -0.57 5.06
N ALA A 118 7.62 0.71 5.41
CA ALA A 118 8.66 1.69 5.14
C ALA A 118 9.97 1.36 5.86
N THR A 119 9.86 0.95 7.13
CA THR A 119 11.02 0.54 7.92
C THR A 119 11.66 -0.72 7.34
N TRP A 120 10.86 -1.68 6.85
CA TRP A 120 11.36 -2.87 6.17
C TRP A 120 12.23 -2.52 4.96
N GLY A 121 11.75 -1.58 4.13
CA GLY A 121 12.53 -1.04 3.00
C GLY A 121 13.80 -0.32 3.44
N LEU A 122 13.71 0.56 4.45
CA LEU A 122 14.85 1.35 4.91
C LEU A 122 15.99 0.48 5.45
N LEU A 123 15.63 -0.63 6.10
CA LEU A 123 16.55 -1.63 6.62
C LEU A 123 17.04 -2.61 5.54
N GLY A 124 16.71 -2.41 4.26
CA GLY A 124 17.20 -3.27 3.17
C GLY A 124 16.82 -4.73 3.34
N MET A 125 15.69 -5.02 4.00
CA MET A 125 15.35 -6.38 4.45
C MET A 125 15.03 -7.31 3.28
N THR A 126 14.60 -6.78 2.13
CA THR A 126 14.26 -7.61 0.97
C THR A 126 15.52 -8.01 0.20
N SER A 127 16.39 -7.05 -0.08
CA SER A 127 17.69 -7.27 -0.74
C SER A 127 18.68 -8.01 0.15
N GLY A 128 18.58 -7.87 1.48
CA GLY A 128 19.60 -8.35 2.41
C GLY A 128 20.85 -7.48 2.42
N LYS A 129 20.76 -6.20 2.01
CA LYS A 129 21.92 -5.34 1.85
C LYS A 129 22.82 -5.25 3.10
N TYR A 130 22.24 -5.41 4.28
CA TYR A 130 22.94 -5.31 5.57
C TYR A 130 23.08 -6.66 6.31
N PHE A 131 22.76 -7.79 5.66
CA PHE A 131 22.80 -9.15 6.25
C PHE A 131 23.39 -10.18 5.28
#